data_AF-A0A817YTW4-F1
#
_entry.id   AF-A0A817YTW4-F1
#
_cell.length_a   1.000
_cell.length_b   1.000
_cell.length_c   1.000
_cell.angle_alpha   90.00
_cell.angle_beta   90.00
_cell.angle_gamma   90.00
#
_symmetry.space_group_name_H-M   'P 1'
#
loop_
_entity.id
_entity.type
_entity.pdbx_description
1 polymer ?
#
loop_
_entity_poly.entity_id
_entity_poly.type
_entity_poly.pdbx_seq_one_letter_code
_entity_poly.pdbx_strand_id
1 'polypeptide(L)'
;MSSLQYFYFGSNYDTSAHTWRDISCNNISHLVSLCQENIEWAKSENRTFLRQELEARLVALYYDTHRYNEALILGSQLLKELKKLDDKQLLVEVQLLESKTYFALSNLQKARAALTSARTTANGIYTPPKLQASLDLQSGILHAAEDKDFKTAFSYFYEAFEGYDQINSNKGIIALKYMLLSKVMMNVPDDVNALMSVKLALKYSGRDVDAMKAVAQASKKRSLADFQQALKDYKTELSDDPMIHSHLGTLYDNLLEQNLCRLLEPFSNVQIEHIAHLINLSQDVVEKKLSQMILDKKLNGILDQGSSNIVIFDETPSDTQYQDALVIIQNMSKVVDTLFSKTKKLS
;
A
#
# COMPACT_ATOMS: atom_id res chain seq x y z
N MET A 1 7.92 -1.59 -47.17
CA MET A 1 7.91 -3.07 -47.05
C MET A 1 9.18 -3.66 -46.41
N SER A 2 9.97 -2.88 -45.66
CA SER A 2 11.22 -3.35 -45.03
C SER A 2 11.28 -3.12 -43.50
N SER A 3 10.16 -2.67 -42.90
CA SER A 3 10.03 -2.37 -41.47
C SER A 3 9.12 -3.34 -40.70
N LEU A 4 8.46 -4.27 -41.40
CA LEU A 4 7.55 -5.27 -40.82
C LEU A 4 8.27 -6.54 -40.31
N GLN A 5 9.58 -6.65 -40.54
CA GLN A 5 10.34 -7.89 -40.26
C GLN A 5 11.05 -7.89 -38.89
N TYR A 6 10.99 -6.80 -38.13
CA TYR A 6 11.59 -6.71 -36.79
C TYR A 6 10.64 -7.02 -35.63
N PHE A 7 9.34 -7.22 -35.88
CA PHE A 7 8.37 -7.54 -34.82
C PHE A 7 8.14 -9.05 -34.58
N TYR A 8 8.82 -9.91 -35.35
CA TYR A 8 8.75 -11.37 -35.21
C TYR A 8 10.12 -11.95 -34.82
N PHE A 9 10.65 -11.60 -33.64
CA PHE A 9 11.78 -12.33 -33.05
C PHE A 9 11.76 -12.26 -31.51
N GLY A 10 11.69 -13.44 -30.87
CA GLY A 10 12.26 -13.82 -29.56
C GLY A 10 11.84 -13.01 -28.32
N SER A 11 11.21 -13.57 -27.29
CA SER A 11 11.76 -14.62 -26.40
C SER A 11 13.30 -14.53 -26.28
N ASN A 12 13.76 -14.18 -25.07
CA ASN A 12 15.15 -14.07 -24.63
C ASN A 12 15.96 -12.87 -25.14
N TYR A 13 16.02 -11.79 -24.36
CA TYR A 13 17.26 -11.05 -24.12
C TYR A 13 17.19 -10.36 -22.76
N ASP A 14 17.76 -11.04 -21.77
CA ASP A 14 18.28 -10.44 -20.55
C ASP A 14 19.79 -10.28 -20.79
N THR A 15 20.33 -9.06 -20.66
CA THR A 15 21.76 -8.85 -20.37
C THR A 15 22.04 -7.39 -20.03
N SER A 16 22.77 -7.22 -18.93
CA SER A 16 23.45 -6.03 -18.43
C SER A 16 22.61 -4.97 -17.71
N ALA A 17 22.63 -5.10 -16.38
CA ALA A 17 22.47 -4.03 -15.42
C ALA A 17 23.48 -2.91 -15.72
N HIS A 18 23.00 -1.76 -16.21
CA HIS A 18 23.45 -0.40 -15.83
C HIS A 18 22.91 0.75 -16.72
N THR A 19 22.03 0.54 -17.70
CA THR A 19 21.66 1.61 -18.66
C THR A 19 20.17 1.96 -18.78
N TRP A 20 19.32 1.59 -17.81
CA TRP A 20 17.88 1.88 -17.90
C TRP A 20 17.41 3.18 -17.22
N ARG A 21 18.29 3.89 -16.48
CA ARG A 21 17.94 5.20 -15.89
C ARG A 21 18.16 6.39 -16.82
N ASP A 22 18.89 6.21 -17.93
CA ASP A 22 19.21 7.27 -18.91
C ASP A 22 18.54 7.07 -20.29
N ILE A 23 17.51 6.22 -20.40
CA ILE A 23 16.62 6.27 -21.57
C ILE A 23 15.66 7.44 -21.36
N SER A 24 16.17 8.62 -21.73
CA SER A 24 15.53 9.93 -21.55
C SER A 24 14.06 9.96 -21.97
N CYS A 25 13.29 10.84 -21.33
CA CYS A 25 11.90 11.17 -21.67
C CYS A 25 11.64 11.44 -23.18
N ASN A 26 12.67 11.72 -23.98
CA ASN A 26 12.58 11.85 -25.43
C ASN A 26 12.25 10.54 -26.15
N ASN A 27 12.64 9.38 -25.62
CA ASN A 27 12.35 8.11 -26.29
C ASN A 27 10.90 7.68 -26.04
N ILE A 28 10.37 7.93 -24.84
CA ILE A 28 8.98 7.57 -24.50
C ILE A 28 7.97 8.46 -25.25
N SER A 29 8.25 9.76 -25.35
CA SER A 29 7.43 10.68 -26.16
C SER A 29 7.48 10.31 -27.65
N HIS A 30 8.63 9.89 -28.17
CA HIS A 30 8.74 9.39 -29.54
C HIS A 30 7.97 8.07 -29.75
N LEU A 31 8.01 7.15 -28.78
CA LEU A 31 7.21 5.92 -28.80
C LEU A 31 5.71 6.21 -28.79
N VAL A 32 5.25 7.23 -28.06
CA VAL A 32 3.86 7.67 -28.11
C VAL A 32 3.47 8.16 -29.50
N SER A 33 4.30 9.01 -30.13
CA SER A 33 4.08 9.49 -31.51
C SER A 33 4.01 8.32 -32.49
N LEU A 34 4.97 7.40 -32.41
CA LEU A 34 5.04 6.23 -33.29
C LEU A 34 3.82 5.30 -33.10
N CYS A 35 3.36 5.09 -31.86
CA CYS A 35 2.14 4.34 -31.59
C CYS A 35 0.92 5.02 -32.20
N GLN A 36 0.81 6.35 -32.14
CA GLN A 36 -0.29 7.10 -32.76
C GLN A 36 -0.26 6.98 -34.29
N GLU A 37 0.90 7.13 -34.92
CA GLU A 37 1.08 6.95 -36.37
C GLU A 37 0.71 5.52 -36.82
N ASN A 38 1.11 4.51 -36.05
CA ASN A 38 0.77 3.12 -36.32
C ASN A 38 -0.74 2.83 -36.15
N ILE A 39 -1.41 3.52 -35.22
CA ILE A 39 -2.86 3.44 -35.04
C ILE A 39 -3.58 4.07 -36.25
N GLU A 40 -3.11 5.22 -36.73
CA GLU A 40 -3.65 5.86 -37.94
C GLU A 40 -3.46 4.98 -39.19
N TRP A 41 -2.27 4.39 -39.33
CA TRP A 41 -2.01 3.41 -40.38
C TRP A 41 -2.94 2.19 -40.29
N ALA A 42 -3.11 1.62 -39.09
CA ALA A 42 -4.03 0.49 -38.87
C ALA A 42 -5.49 0.85 -39.20
N LYS A 43 -5.91 2.10 -38.96
CA LYS A 43 -7.23 2.61 -39.38
C LYS A 43 -7.34 2.72 -40.89
N SER A 44 -6.32 3.23 -41.58
CA SER A 44 -6.31 3.35 -43.04
C SER A 44 -6.39 1.98 -43.75
N GLU A 45 -5.75 0.97 -43.18
CA GLU A 45 -5.70 -0.40 -43.70
C GLU A 45 -6.85 -1.28 -43.18
N ASN A 46 -7.83 -0.72 -42.43
CA ASN A 46 -8.96 -1.43 -41.82
C ASN A 46 -8.59 -2.65 -40.94
N ARG A 47 -7.44 -2.60 -40.26
CA ARG A 47 -6.97 -3.68 -39.35
C ARG A 47 -7.45 -3.46 -37.92
N THR A 48 -8.65 -3.93 -37.62
CA THR A 48 -9.32 -3.70 -36.33
C THR A 48 -8.59 -4.31 -35.13
N PHE A 49 -8.15 -5.58 -35.21
CA PHE A 49 -7.44 -6.26 -34.12
C PHE A 49 -6.09 -5.60 -33.80
N LEU A 50 -5.30 -5.30 -34.83
CA LEU A 50 -4.01 -4.63 -34.67
C LEU A 50 -4.19 -3.23 -34.05
N ARG A 51 -5.20 -2.49 -34.47
CA ARG A 51 -5.53 -1.19 -33.86
C ARG A 51 -5.81 -1.32 -32.37
N GLN A 52 -6.61 -2.30 -31.95
CA GLN A 52 -6.97 -2.50 -30.54
C GLN A 52 -5.76 -2.87 -29.68
N GLU A 53 -4.87 -3.72 -30.19
CA GLU A 53 -3.61 -4.06 -29.52
C GLU A 53 -2.69 -2.83 -29.38
N LEU A 54 -2.57 -2.03 -30.45
CA LEU A 54 -1.82 -0.77 -30.41
C LEU A 54 -2.44 0.27 -29.46
N GLU A 55 -3.77 0.35 -29.40
CA GLU A 55 -4.47 1.22 -28.45
C GLU A 55 -4.26 0.78 -27.00
N ALA A 56 -4.29 -0.54 -26.71
CA ALA A 56 -3.96 -1.05 -25.39
C ALA A 56 -2.51 -0.72 -25.00
N ARG A 57 -1.57 -0.84 -25.96
CA ARG A 57 -0.18 -0.45 -25.77
C ARG A 57 -0.03 1.05 -25.51
N LEU A 58 -0.81 1.88 -26.23
CA LEU A 58 -0.82 3.33 -26.03
C LEU A 58 -1.36 3.71 -24.65
N VAL A 59 -2.40 3.02 -24.14
CA VAL A 59 -2.88 3.20 -22.75
C VAL A 59 -1.77 2.91 -21.74
N ALA A 60 -1.00 1.84 -21.93
CA ALA A 60 0.15 1.53 -21.07
C ALA A 60 1.22 2.63 -21.11
N LEU A 61 1.54 3.17 -22.30
CA LEU A 61 2.48 4.29 -22.44
C LEU A 61 1.96 5.58 -21.78
N TYR A 62 0.66 5.86 -21.86
CA TYR A 62 0.05 6.99 -21.15
C TYR A 62 0.12 6.83 -19.64
N TYR A 63 -0.02 5.61 -19.12
CA TYR A 63 0.20 5.34 -17.71
C TYR A 63 1.66 5.61 -17.29
N ASP A 64 2.63 5.11 -18.06
CA ASP A 64 4.06 5.30 -17.80
C ASP A 64 4.49 6.78 -17.88
N THR A 65 3.84 7.57 -18.74
CA THR A 65 4.07 9.04 -18.87
C THR A 65 3.21 9.90 -17.92
N HIS A 66 2.46 9.27 -17.01
CA HIS A 66 1.56 9.93 -16.06
C HIS A 66 0.41 10.74 -16.69
N ARG A 67 0.06 10.46 -17.95
CA ARG A 67 -1.11 11.03 -18.66
C ARG A 67 -2.37 10.22 -18.35
N TYR A 68 -2.74 10.17 -17.08
CA TYR A 68 -3.81 9.29 -16.59
C TYR A 68 -5.19 9.60 -17.17
N ASN A 69 -5.53 10.88 -17.38
CA ASN A 69 -6.83 11.25 -17.94
C ASN A 69 -7.02 10.74 -19.38
N GLU A 70 -5.96 10.83 -20.20
CA GLU A 70 -6.00 10.35 -21.58
C GLU A 70 -6.01 8.82 -21.64
N ALA A 71 -5.25 8.17 -20.77
CA ALA A 71 -5.31 6.72 -20.59
C ALA A 71 -6.72 6.23 -20.27
N LEU A 72 -7.45 6.92 -19.37
CA LEU A 72 -8.83 6.57 -19.02
C LEU A 72 -9.82 6.79 -20.16
N ILE A 73 -9.69 7.88 -20.92
CA ILE A 73 -10.57 8.16 -22.07
C ILE A 73 -10.40 7.07 -23.14
N LEU A 74 -9.15 6.80 -23.53
CA LEU A 74 -8.83 5.78 -24.53
C LEU A 74 -9.21 4.37 -24.04
N GLY A 75 -8.86 4.03 -22.78
CA GLY A 75 -9.23 2.76 -22.16
C GLY A 75 -10.75 2.55 -22.10
N SER A 76 -11.52 3.57 -21.75
CA SER A 76 -13.00 3.47 -21.70
C SER A 76 -13.63 3.26 -23.07
N GLN A 77 -13.06 3.84 -24.13
CA GLN A 77 -13.49 3.61 -25.50
C GLN A 77 -13.19 2.17 -25.92
N LEU A 78 -11.94 1.73 -25.69
CA LEU A 78 -11.47 0.39 -26.02
C LEU A 78 -12.26 -0.71 -25.27
N LEU A 79 -12.58 -0.51 -23.99
CA LEU A 79 -13.39 -1.45 -23.21
C LEU A 79 -14.82 -1.64 -23.76
N LYS A 80 -15.43 -0.60 -24.33
CA LYS A 80 -16.77 -0.73 -24.95
C LYS A 80 -16.73 -1.59 -26.20
N GLU A 81 -15.61 -1.57 -26.93
CA GLU A 81 -15.39 -2.39 -28.11
C GLU A 81 -15.02 -3.83 -27.74
N LEU A 82 -14.06 -4.00 -26.84
CA LEU A 82 -13.57 -5.32 -26.40
C LEU A 82 -14.66 -6.15 -25.70
N LYS A 83 -15.61 -5.52 -25.01
CA LYS A 83 -16.78 -6.23 -24.43
C LYS A 83 -17.70 -6.89 -25.47
N LYS A 84 -17.65 -6.46 -26.73
CA LYS A 84 -18.42 -7.04 -27.83
C LYS A 84 -17.66 -8.14 -28.58
N LEU A 85 -16.38 -8.32 -28.28
CA LEU A 85 -15.48 -9.26 -28.92
C LEU A 85 -15.12 -10.39 -27.94
N ASP A 86 -14.61 -11.51 -28.46
CA ASP A 86 -14.26 -12.69 -27.66
C ASP A 86 -12.77 -12.71 -27.24
N ASP A 87 -11.99 -11.67 -27.58
CA ASP A 87 -10.61 -11.52 -27.08
C ASP A 87 -10.62 -11.06 -25.62
N LYS A 88 -10.85 -12.04 -24.75
CA LYS A 88 -10.91 -11.85 -23.29
C LYS A 88 -9.53 -11.59 -22.68
N GLN A 89 -8.43 -12.00 -23.33
CA GLN A 89 -7.10 -11.77 -22.79
C GLN A 89 -6.75 -10.28 -22.87
N LEU A 90 -6.94 -9.66 -24.03
CA LEU A 90 -6.74 -8.22 -24.21
C LEU A 90 -7.70 -7.40 -23.31
N LEU A 91 -8.94 -7.88 -23.15
CA LEU A 91 -9.91 -7.27 -22.23
C LEU A 91 -9.40 -7.22 -20.78
N VAL A 92 -8.83 -8.31 -20.26
CA VAL A 92 -8.26 -8.36 -18.91
C VAL A 92 -7.07 -7.40 -18.77
N GLU A 93 -6.20 -7.31 -19.78
CA GLU A 93 -5.05 -6.39 -19.76
C GLU A 93 -5.49 -4.92 -19.68
N VAL A 94 -6.50 -4.52 -20.47
CA VAL A 94 -7.03 -3.16 -20.45
C VAL A 94 -7.75 -2.85 -19.14
N GLN A 95 -8.54 -3.79 -18.60
CA GLN A 95 -9.20 -3.63 -17.29
C GLN A 95 -8.18 -3.50 -16.14
N LEU A 96 -7.06 -4.24 -16.22
CA LEU A 96 -5.97 -4.13 -15.26
C LEU A 96 -5.27 -2.76 -15.34
N LEU A 97 -5.02 -2.25 -16.55
CA LEU A 97 -4.48 -0.90 -16.76
C LEU A 97 -5.43 0.19 -16.25
N GLU A 98 -6.74 0.00 -16.45
CA GLU A 98 -7.76 0.89 -15.90
C GLU A 98 -7.72 0.90 -14.36
N SER A 99 -7.63 -0.26 -13.72
CA SER A 99 -7.46 -0.37 -12.26
C SER A 99 -6.22 0.37 -11.75
N LYS A 100 -5.07 0.18 -12.41
CA LYS A 100 -3.81 0.86 -12.08
C LYS A 100 -3.90 2.38 -12.24
N THR A 101 -4.57 2.83 -13.30
CA THR A 101 -4.74 4.27 -13.58
C THR A 101 -5.65 4.93 -12.56
N TYR A 102 -6.76 4.30 -12.18
CA TYR A 102 -7.61 4.81 -11.10
C TYR A 102 -6.90 4.82 -9.74
N PHE A 103 -6.08 3.80 -9.47
CA PHE A 103 -5.25 3.77 -8.26
C PHE A 103 -4.26 4.95 -8.22
N ALA A 104 -3.59 5.24 -9.34
CA ALA A 104 -2.68 6.38 -9.45
C ALA A 104 -3.39 7.74 -9.24
N LEU A 105 -4.69 7.84 -9.60
CA LEU A 105 -5.54 8.99 -9.32
C LEU A 105 -6.18 8.97 -7.92
N SER A 106 -5.76 8.05 -7.05
CA SER A 106 -6.29 7.85 -5.69
C SER A 106 -7.79 7.51 -5.62
N ASN A 107 -8.38 7.02 -6.73
CA ASN A 107 -9.78 6.58 -6.77
C ASN A 107 -9.87 5.07 -6.50
N LEU A 108 -9.83 4.70 -5.22
CA LEU A 108 -9.79 3.29 -4.79
C LEU A 108 -11.05 2.51 -5.17
N GLN A 109 -12.23 3.13 -5.07
CA GLN A 109 -13.50 2.45 -5.35
C GLN A 109 -13.58 2.02 -6.83
N LYS A 110 -13.21 2.91 -7.76
CA LYS A 110 -13.19 2.57 -9.19
C LYS A 110 -12.05 1.61 -9.53
N ALA A 111 -10.88 1.76 -8.91
CA ALA A 111 -9.78 0.83 -9.10
C ALA A 111 -10.16 -0.61 -8.71
N ARG A 112 -10.87 -0.78 -7.58
CA ARG A 112 -11.39 -2.06 -7.11
C ARG A 112 -12.48 -2.61 -8.03
N ALA A 113 -13.42 -1.78 -8.47
CA ALA A 113 -14.46 -2.20 -9.41
C ALA A 113 -13.86 -2.72 -10.74
N ALA A 114 -12.86 -2.01 -11.28
CA ALA A 114 -12.15 -2.43 -12.48
C ALA A 114 -11.39 -3.75 -12.26
N LEU A 115 -10.73 -3.92 -11.11
CA LEU A 115 -10.02 -5.17 -10.79
C LEU A 115 -10.96 -6.36 -10.60
N THR A 116 -12.10 -6.18 -9.94
CA THR A 116 -13.13 -7.23 -9.79
C THR A 116 -13.66 -7.67 -11.16
N SER A 117 -13.85 -6.71 -12.07
CA SER A 117 -14.20 -6.99 -13.46
C SER A 117 -13.09 -7.80 -14.15
N ALA A 118 -11.83 -7.39 -14.01
CA ALA A 118 -10.67 -8.09 -14.57
C ALA A 118 -10.57 -9.54 -14.09
N ARG A 119 -10.75 -9.78 -12.78
CA ARG A 119 -10.70 -11.14 -12.20
C ARG A 119 -11.86 -12.01 -12.64
N THR A 120 -13.06 -11.46 -12.76
CA THR A 120 -14.23 -12.19 -13.29
C THR A 120 -13.97 -12.65 -14.73
N THR A 121 -13.41 -11.78 -15.56
CA THR A 121 -13.04 -12.12 -16.94
C THR A 121 -11.88 -13.12 -16.99
N ALA A 122 -10.87 -12.95 -16.13
CA ALA A 122 -9.72 -13.85 -16.02
C ALA A 122 -10.13 -15.28 -15.63
N ASN A 123 -11.07 -15.45 -14.71
CA ASN A 123 -11.57 -16.78 -14.32
C ASN A 123 -12.27 -17.54 -15.47
N GLY A 124 -12.76 -16.80 -16.48
CA GLY A 124 -13.39 -17.37 -17.66
C GLY A 124 -12.43 -17.81 -18.76
N ILE A 125 -11.11 -17.60 -18.57
CA ILE A 125 -10.06 -17.94 -19.53
C ILE A 125 -8.83 -18.51 -18.85
N TYR A 126 -7.96 -19.15 -19.62
CA TYR A 126 -6.60 -19.44 -19.16
C TYR A 126 -5.74 -18.19 -19.35
N THR A 127 -5.45 -17.47 -18.26
CA THR A 127 -4.58 -16.29 -18.30
C THR A 127 -3.10 -16.68 -18.32
N PRO A 128 -2.26 -16.02 -19.15
CA PRO A 128 -0.82 -16.21 -19.10
C PRO A 128 -0.26 -15.93 -17.69
N PRO A 129 0.74 -16.70 -17.20
CA PRO A 129 1.28 -16.55 -15.84
C PRO A 129 1.73 -15.12 -15.50
N LYS A 130 2.27 -14.37 -16.47
CA LYS A 130 2.68 -12.96 -16.28
C LYS A 130 1.49 -12.02 -16.03
N LEU A 131 0.37 -12.26 -16.69
CA LEU A 131 -0.86 -11.47 -16.53
C LEU A 131 -1.53 -11.83 -15.20
N GLN A 132 -1.59 -13.11 -14.85
CA GLN A 132 -2.08 -13.59 -13.55
C GLN A 132 -1.29 -12.95 -12.40
N ALA A 133 0.05 -13.03 -12.43
CA ALA A 133 0.90 -12.39 -11.43
C ALA A 133 0.71 -10.86 -11.36
N SER A 134 0.35 -10.21 -12.48
CA SER A 134 0.04 -8.77 -12.49
C SER A 134 -1.32 -8.45 -11.85
N LEU A 135 -2.31 -9.35 -11.97
CA LEU A 135 -3.61 -9.23 -11.31
C LEU A 135 -3.48 -9.45 -9.80
N ASP A 136 -2.69 -10.42 -9.38
CA ASP A 136 -2.45 -10.72 -7.97
C ASP A 136 -1.66 -9.58 -7.30
N LEU A 137 -0.63 -9.05 -7.97
CA LEU A 137 0.09 -7.86 -7.49
C LEU A 137 -0.85 -6.67 -7.30
N GLN A 138 -1.73 -6.38 -8.27
CA GLN A 138 -2.69 -5.29 -8.15
C GLN A 138 -3.72 -5.54 -7.03
N SER A 139 -4.14 -6.79 -6.83
CA SER A 139 -5.02 -7.19 -5.72
C SER A 139 -4.38 -6.88 -4.37
N GLY A 140 -3.10 -7.26 -4.20
CA GLY A 140 -2.36 -6.96 -2.99
C GLY A 140 -2.21 -5.47 -2.72
N ILE A 141 -1.93 -4.66 -3.76
CA ILE A 141 -1.82 -3.19 -3.62
C ILE A 141 -3.14 -2.58 -3.14
N LEU A 142 -4.28 -2.99 -3.71
CA LEU A 142 -5.57 -2.44 -3.30
C LEU A 142 -5.95 -2.84 -1.87
N HIS A 143 -5.71 -4.10 -1.47
CA HIS A 143 -5.95 -4.54 -0.09
C HIS A 143 -5.05 -3.82 0.93
N ALA A 144 -3.80 -3.54 0.57
CA ALA A 144 -2.89 -2.77 1.42
C ALA A 144 -3.32 -1.30 1.55
N ALA A 145 -3.78 -0.68 0.47
CA ALA A 145 -4.13 0.73 0.42
C ALA A 145 -5.50 1.07 1.01
N GLU A 146 -6.53 0.23 0.79
CA GLU A 146 -7.91 0.51 1.20
C GLU A 146 -8.22 -0.03 2.61
N ASP A 147 -8.02 -1.33 2.81
CA ASP A 147 -8.50 -2.05 3.99
C ASP A 147 -7.45 -2.15 5.11
N LYS A 148 -6.20 -1.70 4.85
CA LYS A 148 -5.00 -1.98 5.68
C LYS A 148 -4.86 -3.46 6.04
N ASP A 149 -5.42 -4.36 5.22
CA ASP A 149 -5.35 -5.80 5.42
C ASP A 149 -4.07 -6.35 4.80
N PHE A 150 -2.97 -6.13 5.52
CA PHE A 150 -1.64 -6.59 5.12
C PHE A 150 -1.51 -8.12 5.12
N LYS A 151 -2.38 -8.84 5.84
CA LYS A 151 -2.38 -10.30 5.86
C LYS A 151 -2.86 -10.86 4.52
N THR A 152 -4.01 -10.38 4.05
CA THR A 152 -4.54 -10.76 2.74
C THR A 152 -3.65 -10.24 1.61
N ALA A 153 -3.14 -9.00 1.73
CA ALA A 153 -2.20 -8.44 0.76
C ALA A 153 -0.92 -9.29 0.63
N PHE A 154 -0.37 -9.78 1.74
CA PHE A 154 0.80 -10.66 1.74
C PHE A 154 0.54 -11.94 0.92
N SER A 155 -0.61 -12.58 1.07
CA SER A 155 -0.96 -13.77 0.29
C SER A 155 -1.00 -13.48 -1.21
N TYR A 156 -1.61 -12.37 -1.63
CA TYR A 156 -1.61 -11.96 -3.03
C TYR A 156 -0.21 -11.64 -3.56
N PHE A 157 0.62 -10.98 -2.77
CA PHE A 157 2.00 -10.69 -3.17
C PHE A 157 2.86 -11.95 -3.28
N TYR A 158 2.62 -12.95 -2.43
CA TYR A 158 3.29 -14.24 -2.48
C TYR A 158 2.97 -14.99 -3.78
N GLU A 159 1.69 -15.09 -4.15
CA GLU A 159 1.26 -15.70 -5.42
C GLU A 159 1.85 -14.94 -6.64
N ALA A 160 1.85 -13.60 -6.59
CA ALA A 160 2.47 -12.79 -7.61
C ALA A 160 3.98 -13.03 -7.72
N PHE A 161 4.68 -13.19 -6.58
CA PHE A 161 6.11 -13.48 -6.54
C PHE A 161 6.43 -14.84 -7.15
N GLU A 162 5.71 -15.90 -6.76
CA GLU A 162 5.89 -17.24 -7.37
C GLU A 162 5.62 -17.22 -8.87
N GLY A 163 4.55 -16.51 -9.29
CA GLY A 163 4.22 -16.33 -10.70
C GLY A 163 5.31 -15.60 -11.49
N TYR A 164 5.97 -14.58 -10.90
CA TYR A 164 7.09 -13.90 -11.56
C TYR A 164 8.40 -14.68 -11.54
N ASP A 165 8.66 -15.46 -10.49
CA ASP A 165 9.88 -16.26 -10.38
C ASP A 165 9.91 -17.41 -11.38
N GLN A 166 8.77 -18.09 -11.59
CA GLN A 166 8.64 -19.14 -12.61
C GLN A 166 8.99 -18.63 -14.02
N ILE A 167 8.78 -17.33 -14.29
CA ILE A 167 9.02 -16.68 -15.58
C ILE A 167 10.38 -15.94 -15.59
N ASN A 168 11.13 -15.95 -14.47
CA ASN A 168 12.36 -15.16 -14.27
C ASN A 168 12.20 -13.68 -14.62
N SER A 169 11.07 -13.08 -14.24
CA SER A 169 10.79 -11.67 -14.52
C SER A 169 11.41 -10.76 -13.47
N ASN A 170 12.06 -9.67 -13.90
CA ASN A 170 12.59 -8.62 -13.00
C ASN A 170 11.49 -7.96 -12.11
N LYS A 171 10.21 -8.13 -12.44
CA LYS A 171 9.09 -7.70 -11.60
C LYS A 171 8.93 -8.51 -10.31
N GLY A 172 9.59 -9.67 -10.19
CA GLY A 172 9.62 -10.45 -8.95
C GLY A 172 10.19 -9.67 -7.77
N ILE A 173 11.17 -8.77 -8.01
CA ILE A 173 11.76 -7.91 -6.98
C ILE A 173 10.70 -6.99 -6.35
N ILE A 174 9.80 -6.43 -7.17
CA ILE A 174 8.73 -5.54 -6.70
C ILE A 174 7.74 -6.32 -5.83
N ALA A 175 7.34 -7.52 -6.25
CA ALA A 175 6.46 -8.37 -5.45
C ALA A 175 7.10 -8.73 -4.10
N LEU A 176 8.37 -9.13 -4.10
CA LEU A 176 9.14 -9.42 -2.88
C LEU A 176 9.19 -8.21 -1.95
N LYS A 177 9.47 -7.01 -2.49
CA LYS A 177 9.53 -5.76 -1.72
C LYS A 177 8.19 -5.49 -1.00
N TYR A 178 7.07 -5.66 -1.68
CA TYR A 178 5.74 -5.48 -1.09
C TYR A 178 5.40 -6.58 -0.07
N MET A 179 5.84 -7.83 -0.28
CA MET A 179 5.72 -8.89 0.74
C MET A 179 6.44 -8.51 2.04
N LEU A 180 7.68 -8.03 1.93
CA LEU A 180 8.48 -7.62 3.09
C LEU A 180 7.83 -6.42 3.79
N LEU A 181 7.34 -5.42 3.02
CA LEU A 181 6.61 -4.30 3.58
C LEU A 181 5.38 -4.76 4.37
N SER A 182 4.56 -5.66 3.82
CA SER A 182 3.37 -6.18 4.51
C SER A 182 3.74 -6.81 5.86
N LYS A 183 4.84 -7.56 5.94
CA LYS A 183 5.32 -8.16 7.20
C LYS A 183 5.80 -7.12 8.21
N VAL A 184 6.47 -6.06 7.74
CA VAL A 184 6.83 -4.92 8.60
C VAL A 184 5.58 -4.21 9.12
N MET A 185 4.59 -3.97 8.27
CA MET A 185 3.33 -3.31 8.64
C MET A 185 2.48 -4.15 9.61
N MET A 186 2.62 -5.49 9.57
CA MET A 186 2.00 -6.41 10.54
C MET A 186 2.73 -6.46 11.90
N ASN A 187 3.79 -5.66 12.10
CA ASN A 187 4.65 -5.70 13.29
C ASN A 187 5.31 -7.07 13.55
N VAL A 188 5.62 -7.83 12.49
CA VAL A 188 6.34 -9.11 12.59
C VAL A 188 7.66 -9.05 11.80
N PRO A 189 8.65 -8.24 12.26
CA PRO A 189 9.92 -8.06 11.55
C PRO A 189 10.83 -9.31 11.59
N ASP A 190 10.56 -10.27 12.48
CA ASP A 190 11.31 -11.54 12.54
C ASP A 190 11.04 -12.43 11.33
N ASP A 191 9.78 -12.46 10.87
CA ASP A 191 9.39 -13.16 9.64
C ASP A 191 10.13 -12.62 8.42
N VAL A 192 10.45 -11.32 8.38
CA VAL A 192 11.18 -10.70 7.27
C VAL A 192 12.57 -11.33 7.16
N ASN A 193 13.28 -11.51 8.28
CA ASN A 193 14.61 -12.13 8.27
C ASN A 193 14.54 -13.61 7.89
N ALA A 194 13.48 -14.32 8.31
CA ALA A 194 13.24 -15.70 7.95
C ALA A 194 12.89 -15.87 6.46
N LEU A 195 12.08 -14.98 5.89
CA LEU A 195 11.74 -14.97 4.46
C LEU A 195 12.98 -14.68 3.60
N MET A 196 13.89 -13.84 4.10
CA MET A 196 15.13 -13.50 3.42
C MET A 196 16.18 -14.61 3.41
N SER A 197 16.14 -15.53 4.37
CA SER A 197 17.05 -16.69 4.38
C SER A 197 16.58 -17.81 3.44
N VAL A 198 15.37 -17.71 2.88
CA VAL A 198 14.86 -18.65 1.89
C VAL A 198 15.65 -18.53 0.59
N LYS A 199 16.01 -19.68 0.01
CA LYS A 199 16.82 -19.80 -1.22
C LYS A 199 16.32 -18.95 -2.40
N LEU A 200 15.00 -18.77 -2.50
CA LEU A 200 14.35 -17.95 -3.53
C LEU A 200 14.62 -16.45 -3.33
N ALA A 201 14.62 -15.96 -2.10
CA ALA A 201 14.91 -14.56 -1.80
C ALA A 201 16.39 -14.19 -2.04
N LEU A 202 17.31 -15.15 -1.85
CA LEU A 202 18.74 -14.95 -2.14
C LEU A 202 19.02 -14.67 -3.61
N LYS A 203 18.21 -15.23 -4.53
CA LYS A 203 18.33 -14.98 -5.98
C LYS A 203 18.01 -13.52 -6.34
N TYR A 204 17.15 -12.88 -5.58
CA TYR A 204 16.72 -11.48 -5.76
C TYR A 204 17.44 -10.53 -4.80
N SER A 205 18.59 -10.91 -4.27
CA SER A 205 19.39 -10.05 -3.40
C SER A 205 19.82 -8.78 -4.15
N GLY A 206 19.58 -7.63 -3.54
CA GLY A 206 19.86 -6.34 -4.11
C GLY A 206 19.47 -5.21 -3.17
N ARG A 207 19.71 -3.97 -3.62
CA ARG A 207 19.54 -2.76 -2.80
C ARG A 207 18.10 -2.57 -2.29
N ASP A 208 17.08 -2.95 -3.08
CA ASP A 208 15.67 -2.91 -2.67
C ASP A 208 15.39 -3.78 -1.43
N VAL A 209 16.04 -4.94 -1.38
CA VAL A 209 15.86 -5.91 -0.31
C VAL A 209 16.64 -5.50 0.93
N ASP A 210 17.84 -4.95 0.75
CA ASP A 210 18.64 -4.38 1.84
C ASP A 210 17.92 -3.19 2.49
N ALA A 211 17.22 -2.35 1.70
CA ALA A 211 16.38 -1.27 2.20
C ALA A 211 15.25 -1.81 3.11
N MET A 212 14.51 -2.83 2.65
CA MET A 212 13.46 -3.48 3.44
C MET A 212 14.02 -4.13 4.71
N LYS A 213 15.22 -4.72 4.64
CA LYS A 213 15.91 -5.31 5.80
C LYS A 213 16.28 -4.25 6.83
N ALA A 214 16.84 -3.11 6.40
CA ALA A 214 17.17 -2.00 7.29
C ALA A 214 15.91 -1.46 8.00
N VAL A 215 14.81 -1.30 7.26
CA VAL A 215 13.51 -0.88 7.81
C VAL A 215 12.96 -1.91 8.81
N ALA A 216 13.03 -3.20 8.50
CA ALA A 216 12.59 -4.27 9.40
C ALA A 216 13.46 -4.34 10.68
N GLN A 217 14.77 -4.13 10.58
CA GLN A 217 15.66 -4.05 11.73
C GLN A 217 15.37 -2.84 12.62
N ALA A 218 15.09 -1.67 12.01
CA ALA A 218 14.69 -0.48 12.75
C ALA A 218 13.36 -0.68 13.50
N SER A 219 12.38 -1.33 12.85
CA SER A 219 11.11 -1.72 13.46
C SER A 219 11.32 -2.71 14.62
N LYS A 220 12.14 -3.74 14.44
CA LYS A 220 12.47 -4.72 15.49
C LYS A 220 13.12 -4.08 16.72
N LYS A 221 14.07 -3.15 16.51
CA LYS A 221 14.74 -2.42 17.60
C LYS A 221 13.87 -1.32 18.20
N ARG A 222 12.72 -0.98 17.58
CA ARG A 222 11.90 0.19 17.90
C ARG A 222 12.71 1.49 17.89
N SER A 223 13.69 1.60 16.98
CA SER A 223 14.61 2.75 16.88
C SER A 223 14.18 3.68 15.76
N LEU A 224 13.72 4.88 16.12
CA LEU A 224 13.37 5.92 15.14
C LEU A 224 14.60 6.44 14.38
N ALA A 225 15.75 6.51 15.06
CA ALA A 225 17.00 6.98 14.46
C ALA A 225 17.47 6.05 13.33
N ASP A 226 17.45 4.73 13.56
CA ASP A 226 17.81 3.72 12.55
C ASP A 226 16.86 3.81 11.35
N PHE A 227 15.57 4.08 11.58
CA PHE A 227 14.58 4.24 10.51
C PHE A 227 14.81 5.51 9.68
N GLN A 228 15.08 6.64 10.32
CA GLN A 228 15.41 7.89 9.62
C GLN A 228 16.71 7.76 8.82
N GLN A 229 17.70 7.03 9.34
CA GLN A 229 18.93 6.73 8.62
C GLN A 229 18.66 5.85 7.40
N ALA A 230 17.86 4.79 7.54
CA ALA A 230 17.46 3.93 6.43
C ALA A 230 16.70 4.72 5.33
N LEU A 231 15.84 5.67 5.70
CA LEU A 231 15.16 6.55 4.74
C LEU A 231 16.10 7.46 3.96
N LYS A 232 17.19 7.92 4.58
CA LYS A 232 18.21 8.75 3.91
C LYS A 232 19.06 7.91 2.96
N ASP A 233 19.49 6.73 3.40
CA ASP A 233 20.42 5.88 2.66
C ASP A 233 19.76 5.17 1.45
N TYR A 234 18.45 4.87 1.57
CA TYR A 234 17.66 4.17 0.55
C TYR A 234 16.52 5.02 -0.01
N LYS A 235 16.76 6.33 -0.18
CA LYS A 235 15.73 7.28 -0.65
C LYS A 235 15.11 6.86 -1.98
N THR A 236 15.92 6.40 -2.94
CA THR A 236 15.46 5.98 -4.26
C THR A 236 14.57 4.74 -4.22
N GLU A 237 14.86 3.81 -3.33
CA GLU A 237 14.12 2.55 -3.22
C GLU A 237 12.84 2.75 -2.40
N LEU A 238 12.85 3.63 -1.39
CA LEU A 238 11.73 3.80 -0.46
C LEU A 238 10.77 4.94 -0.85
N SER A 239 11.29 6.06 -1.36
CA SER A 239 10.49 7.28 -1.62
C SER A 239 9.94 7.36 -3.04
N ASP A 240 10.65 6.80 -4.03
CA ASP A 240 10.21 6.86 -5.42
C ASP A 240 9.07 5.86 -5.72
N ASP A 241 8.88 4.87 -4.85
CA ASP A 241 7.82 3.86 -4.97
C ASP A 241 6.52 4.40 -4.34
N PRO A 242 5.46 4.64 -5.15
CA PRO A 242 4.23 5.26 -4.65
C PRO A 242 3.52 4.45 -3.57
N MET A 243 3.60 3.13 -3.64
CA MET A 243 2.93 2.24 -2.68
C MET A 243 3.63 2.31 -1.33
N ILE A 244 4.95 2.16 -1.32
CA ILE A 244 5.75 2.24 -0.08
C ILE A 244 5.65 3.63 0.53
N HIS A 245 5.80 4.68 -0.28
CA HIS A 245 5.73 6.06 0.19
C HIS A 245 4.45 6.36 0.96
N SER A 246 3.30 5.85 0.48
CA SER A 246 2.00 6.02 1.15
C SER A 246 1.97 5.38 2.55
N HIS A 247 2.68 4.27 2.74
CA HIS A 247 2.73 3.53 4.00
C HIS A 247 3.85 4.00 4.93
N LEU A 248 4.89 4.69 4.42
CA LEU A 248 5.99 5.19 5.23
C LEU A 248 5.52 6.15 6.33
N GLY A 249 4.52 6.99 6.06
CA GLY A 249 3.95 7.89 7.07
C GLY A 249 3.30 7.13 8.22
N THR A 250 2.49 6.12 7.91
CA THR A 250 1.86 5.27 8.92
C THR A 250 2.91 4.45 9.68
N LEU A 251 3.94 3.96 9.00
CA LEU A 251 5.03 3.23 9.63
C LEU A 251 5.84 4.11 10.58
N TYR A 252 6.11 5.37 10.20
CA TYR A 252 6.76 6.35 11.05
C TYR A 252 5.94 6.61 12.32
N ASP A 253 4.63 6.82 12.18
CA ASP A 253 3.73 7.01 13.32
C ASP A 253 3.72 5.80 14.26
N ASN A 254 3.58 4.59 13.71
CA ASN A 254 3.59 3.36 14.50
C ASN A 254 4.93 3.15 15.22
N LEU A 255 6.05 3.44 14.57
CA LEU A 255 7.37 3.29 15.16
C LEU A 255 7.63 4.34 16.25
N LEU A 256 7.17 5.57 16.05
CA LEU A 256 7.21 6.63 17.06
C LEU A 256 6.40 6.23 18.29
N GLU A 257 5.19 5.70 18.11
CA GLU A 257 4.35 5.20 19.19
C GLU A 257 5.03 4.05 19.97
N GLN A 258 5.58 3.06 19.27
CA GLN A 258 6.29 1.94 19.90
C GLN A 258 7.54 2.38 20.65
N ASN A 259 8.28 3.36 20.11
CA ASN A 259 9.45 3.90 20.78
C ASN A 259 9.06 4.71 22.02
N LEU A 260 7.99 5.52 21.94
CA LEU A 260 7.43 6.23 23.09
C LEU A 260 6.99 5.26 24.19
N CYS A 261 6.22 4.21 23.87
CA CYS A 261 5.83 3.20 24.86
C CYS A 261 7.05 2.56 25.54
N ARG A 262 8.09 2.21 24.77
CA ARG A 262 9.33 1.61 25.31
C ARG A 262 10.07 2.57 26.25
N LEU A 263 10.11 3.86 25.93
CA LEU A 263 10.79 4.87 26.75
C LEU A 263 10.00 5.21 28.01
N LEU A 264 8.67 5.07 27.96
CA LEU A 264 7.75 5.40 29.05
C LEU A 264 7.52 4.24 30.02
N GLU A 265 7.63 2.99 29.57
CA GLU A 265 7.41 1.76 30.36
C GLU A 265 8.12 1.74 31.74
N PRO A 266 9.37 2.21 31.91
CA PRO A 266 10.04 2.15 33.21
C PRO A 266 9.70 3.33 34.16
N PHE A 267 8.92 4.33 33.73
CA PHE A 267 8.69 5.55 34.50
C PHE A 267 7.20 5.76 34.82
N SER A 268 6.89 6.17 36.05
CA SER A 268 5.54 6.60 36.44
C SER A 268 5.30 8.10 36.24
N ASN A 269 6.37 8.89 36.31
CA ASN A 269 6.33 10.34 36.05
C ASN A 269 7.64 10.74 35.35
N VAL A 270 7.53 11.41 34.21
CA VAL A 270 8.69 11.80 33.42
C VAL A 270 8.48 13.15 32.72
N GLN A 271 9.55 13.93 32.66
CA GLN A 271 9.58 15.21 31.96
C GLN A 271 9.54 15.02 30.44
N ILE A 272 8.67 15.75 29.76
CA ILE A 272 8.55 15.71 28.29
C ILE A 272 9.84 16.16 27.62
N GLU A 273 10.55 17.12 28.22
CA GLU A 273 11.86 17.58 27.76
C GLU A 273 12.89 16.45 27.70
N HIS A 274 12.91 15.56 28.70
CA HIS A 274 13.83 14.43 28.71
C HIS A 274 13.54 13.45 27.57
N ILE A 275 12.27 13.15 27.33
CA ILE A 275 11.83 12.28 26.23
C ILE A 275 12.18 12.90 24.88
N ALA A 276 11.95 14.20 24.72
CA ALA A 276 12.25 14.94 23.50
C ALA A 276 13.75 14.86 23.13
N HIS A 277 14.64 15.01 24.12
CA HIS A 277 16.08 14.85 23.94
C HIS A 277 16.46 13.41 23.55
N LEU A 278 15.83 12.40 24.15
CA LEU A 278 16.11 10.99 23.84
C LEU A 278 15.69 10.58 22.41
N ILE A 279 14.57 11.14 21.91
CA ILE A 279 14.06 10.86 20.56
C ILE A 279 14.65 11.81 19.51
N ASN A 280 15.32 12.88 19.95
CA ASN A 280 15.87 13.95 19.11
C ASN A 280 14.79 14.64 18.26
N LEU A 281 13.66 14.96 18.90
CA LEU A 281 12.53 15.70 18.32
C LEU A 281 12.17 16.89 19.20
N SER A 282 11.47 17.87 18.65
CA SER A 282 10.97 19.02 19.41
C SER A 282 9.91 18.59 20.42
N GLN A 283 9.90 19.23 21.61
CA GLN A 283 8.93 18.98 22.68
C GLN A 283 7.47 19.06 22.19
N ASP A 284 7.15 20.07 21.38
CA ASP A 284 5.79 20.29 20.84
C ASP A 284 5.26 19.07 20.05
N VAL A 285 6.10 18.48 19.19
CA VAL A 285 5.74 17.29 18.41
C VAL A 285 5.54 16.08 19.30
N VAL A 286 6.38 15.91 20.33
CA VAL A 286 6.28 14.80 21.29
C VAL A 286 5.01 14.95 22.14
N GLU A 287 4.73 16.15 22.67
CA GLU A 287 3.52 16.43 23.44
C GLU A 287 2.25 16.19 22.61
N LYS A 288 2.23 16.67 21.37
CA LYS A 288 1.10 16.44 20.46
C LYS A 288 0.90 14.95 20.15
N LYS A 289 1.98 14.18 19.98
CA LYS A 289 1.85 12.73 19.76
C LYS A 289 1.41 11.99 21.03
N LEU A 290 1.92 12.36 22.20
CA LEU A 290 1.51 11.79 23.48
C LEU A 290 0.04 12.05 23.78
N SER A 291 -0.44 13.28 23.53
CA SER A 291 -1.86 13.62 23.68
C SER A 291 -2.75 12.81 22.74
N GLN A 292 -2.32 12.58 21.50
CA GLN A 292 -3.02 11.69 20.57
C GLN A 292 -3.05 10.23 21.09
N MET A 293 -1.93 9.71 21.62
CA MET A 293 -1.87 8.35 22.16
C MET A 293 -2.77 8.14 23.39
N ILE A 294 -2.88 9.16 24.25
CA ILE A 294 -3.79 9.15 25.41
C ILE A 294 -5.24 9.16 24.94
N LEU A 295 -5.58 9.99 23.94
CA LEU A 295 -6.93 10.07 23.38
C LEU A 295 -7.34 8.77 22.67
N ASP A 296 -6.40 8.12 21.98
CA ASP A 296 -6.56 6.82 21.34
C ASP A 296 -6.62 5.64 22.34
N LYS A 297 -6.49 5.92 23.66
CA LYS A 297 -6.42 4.92 24.74
C LYS A 297 -5.30 3.89 24.57
N LYS A 298 -4.23 4.24 23.84
CA LYS A 298 -3.04 3.40 23.70
C LYS A 298 -2.10 3.53 24.89
N LEU A 299 -2.18 4.67 25.59
CA LEU A 299 -1.38 4.96 26.77
C LEU A 299 -2.29 5.49 27.88
N ASN A 300 -2.19 4.89 29.06
CA ASN A 300 -2.94 5.33 30.24
C ASN A 300 -2.11 6.35 31.00
N GLY A 301 -2.40 7.62 30.76
CA GLY A 301 -1.67 8.71 31.39
C GLY A 301 -2.36 10.05 31.23
N ILE A 302 -1.87 11.04 31.96
CA ILE A 302 -2.29 12.43 31.85
C ILE A 302 -1.07 13.31 31.61
N LEU A 303 -1.24 14.32 30.75
CA LEU A 303 -0.25 15.35 30.52
C LEU A 303 -0.51 16.51 31.48
N ASP A 304 0.45 16.82 32.32
CA ASP A 304 0.46 18.04 33.13
C ASP A 304 1.22 19.14 32.38
N GLN A 305 0.48 20.03 31.72
CA GLN A 305 1.06 21.15 30.98
C GLN A 305 1.72 22.20 31.88
N GLY A 306 1.36 22.26 33.17
CA GLY A 306 1.95 23.23 34.10
C GLY A 306 3.38 22.87 34.49
N SER A 307 3.64 21.57 34.68
CA SER A 307 4.98 21.05 35.02
C SER A 307 5.71 20.39 33.86
N SER A 308 5.11 20.36 32.66
CA SER A 308 5.60 19.70 31.44
C SER A 308 5.98 18.23 31.67
N ASN A 309 5.16 17.54 32.46
CA ASN A 309 5.35 16.14 32.84
C ASN A 309 4.23 15.26 32.30
N ILE A 310 4.56 14.01 31.98
CA ILE A 310 3.58 12.96 31.75
C ILE A 310 3.55 12.02 32.95
N VAL A 311 2.34 11.86 33.51
CA VAL A 311 2.07 10.92 34.59
C VAL A 311 1.39 9.71 33.99
N ILE A 312 2.00 8.54 34.17
CA ILE A 312 1.52 7.25 33.67
C ILE A 312 0.86 6.53 34.82
N PHE A 313 -0.34 6.01 34.55
CA PHE A 313 -1.11 5.24 35.51
C PHE A 313 -1.05 3.76 35.15
N ASP A 314 -0.91 2.92 36.18
CA ASP A 314 -1.16 1.49 36.01
C ASP A 314 -2.64 1.28 35.67
N GLU A 315 -2.92 0.24 34.88
CA GLU A 315 -4.30 -0.17 34.60
C GLU A 315 -5.00 -0.59 35.89
N THR A 316 -5.74 0.33 36.50
CA THR A 316 -6.67 -0.02 37.57
C THR A 316 -7.86 -0.74 36.93
N PRO A 317 -8.11 -2.03 37.25
CA PRO A 317 -9.30 -2.70 36.76
C PRO A 317 -10.51 -1.90 37.24
N SER A 318 -11.36 -1.46 36.31
CA SER A 318 -12.62 -0.81 36.66
C SER A 318 -13.46 -1.82 37.43
N ASP A 319 -13.67 -1.57 38.72
CA ASP A 319 -14.49 -2.44 39.55
C ASP A 319 -15.91 -2.47 38.97
N THR A 320 -16.34 -3.63 38.47
CA THR A 320 -17.67 -3.85 37.91
C THR A 320 -18.76 -3.47 38.91
N GLN A 321 -18.46 -3.60 40.20
CA GLN A 321 -19.34 -3.21 41.31
C GLN A 321 -19.69 -1.72 41.31
N TYR A 322 -18.76 -0.82 40.94
CA TYR A 322 -19.07 0.61 40.88
C TYR A 322 -19.98 0.96 39.70
N GLN A 323 -19.80 0.28 38.57
CA GLN A 323 -20.69 0.45 37.41
C GLN A 323 -22.09 -0.06 37.74
N ASP A 324 -22.20 -1.23 38.38
CA ASP A 324 -23.48 -1.79 38.82
C ASP A 324 -24.18 -0.89 39.83
N ALA A 325 -23.43 -0.33 40.80
CA ALA A 325 -23.97 0.62 41.77
C ALA A 325 -24.52 1.89 41.10
N LEU A 326 -23.84 2.44 40.08
CA LEU A 326 -24.33 3.60 39.33
C LEU A 326 -25.62 3.29 38.56
N VAL A 327 -25.72 2.10 37.96
CA VAL A 327 -26.93 1.64 37.27
C VAL A 327 -28.09 1.50 38.26
N ILE A 328 -27.83 0.94 39.45
CA ILE A 328 -28.83 0.82 40.52
C ILE A 328 -29.33 2.21 40.95
N ILE A 329 -28.43 3.19 41.16
CA ILE A 329 -28.79 4.56 41.54
C ILE A 329 -29.67 5.21 40.46
N GLN A 330 -29.31 5.07 39.17
CA GLN A 330 -30.13 5.60 38.07
C GLN A 330 -31.50 4.95 37.99
N ASN A 331 -31.58 3.63 38.20
CA ASN A 331 -32.85 2.91 38.20
C ASN A 331 -33.73 3.33 39.39
N MET A 332 -33.16 3.53 40.57
CA MET A 332 -33.89 4.07 41.72
C MET A 332 -34.44 5.47 41.45
N SER A 333 -33.66 6.36 40.82
CA SER A 333 -34.14 7.70 40.44
C SER A 333 -35.37 7.61 39.52
N LYS A 334 -35.32 6.75 38.49
CA LYS A 334 -36.45 6.54 37.57
C LYS A 334 -37.68 6.02 38.31
N VAL A 335 -37.51 5.11 39.27
CA VAL A 335 -38.62 4.60 40.08
C VAL A 335 -39.26 5.73 40.90
N VAL A 336 -38.45 6.58 41.54
CA VAL A 336 -38.95 7.75 42.29
C VAL A 336 -39.75 8.70 41.39
N ASP A 337 -39.26 9.00 40.19
CA ASP A 337 -39.97 9.86 39.23
C ASP A 337 -41.30 9.24 38.76
N THR A 338 -41.32 7.92 38.52
CA THR A 338 -42.56 7.22 38.16
C THR A 338 -43.57 7.20 39.30
N LEU A 339 -43.11 7.10 40.55
CA LEU A 339 -43.97 7.20 41.73
C LEU A 339 -44.57 8.60 41.83
N PHE A 340 -43.76 9.66 41.75
CA PHE A 340 -44.25 11.05 41.76
C PHE A 340 -45.29 11.33 40.66
N SER A 341 -45.03 10.89 39.43
CA SER A 341 -45.96 11.07 38.31
C SER A 341 -47.27 10.29 38.48
N LYS A 342 -47.24 9.09 39.07
CA LYS A 342 -48.45 8.33 39.41
C LYS A 342 -49.23 9.01 40.52
N THR A 343 -48.58 9.47 41.59
CA THR A 343 -49.26 10.16 42.69
C THR A 343 -49.93 11.45 42.22
N LYS A 344 -49.29 12.20 41.31
CA LYS A 344 -49.87 13.41 40.69
C LYS A 344 -51.05 13.14 39.76
N LYS A 345 -51.22 11.90 39.27
CA LYS A 345 -52.38 11.46 38.49
C LYS A 345 -53.53 10.93 39.35
N LEU A 346 -53.25 10.56 40.60
CA LEU A 346 -54.24 10.05 41.56
C LEU A 346 -54.82 11.14 42.47
N SER A 347 -54.11 12.25 42.66
CA SER A 347 -54.65 13.52 43.18
C SER A 347 -55.23 14.35 42.06
#